data_AF-A0AAU3TFM4-F1
#
_entry.id   AF-A0AAU3TFM4-F1
#
_cell.length_a   1.000
_cell.length_b   1.000
_cell.length_c   1.000
_cell.angle_alpha   90.00
_cell.angle_beta   90.00
_cell.angle_gamma   90.00
#
_symmetry.space_group_name_H-M   'P 1'
#
loop_
_entity.id
_entity.type
_entity.pdbx_description
1 polymer ?
#
loop_
_entity_poly.entity_id
_entity_poly.type
_entity_poly.pdbx_seq_one_letter_code
_entity_poly.pdbx_strand_id
1 'polypeptide(L)'
;MTKLQGPDYNLIRSTDPNFVGAYANYYVCNGAVIAPQFGDTRADAGAKATLQRLFPGRTVEQLDIDDLGAGGGGIHCVTQQQPVP
;
A
#
# COMPACT_ATOMS: atom_id res chain seq x y z
N MET A 1 -6.57 18.36 -5.69
CA MET A 1 -5.84 17.24 -6.30
C MET A 1 -5.51 16.25 -5.19
N THR A 2 -6.01 15.01 -5.24
CA THR A 2 -5.83 14.04 -4.15
C THR A 2 -4.43 13.43 -4.25
N LYS A 3 -3.54 13.73 -3.29
CA LYS A 3 -2.17 13.21 -3.26
C LYS A 3 -2.09 11.98 -2.35
N LEU A 4 -1.53 10.89 -2.84
CA LEU A 4 -1.13 9.74 -2.03
C LEU A 4 0.28 10.01 -1.50
N GLN A 5 0.38 10.46 -0.25
CA GLN A 5 1.64 10.83 0.39
C GLN A 5 2.39 9.57 0.83
N GLY A 6 3.69 9.48 0.53
CA GLY A 6 4.57 8.42 1.03
C GLY A 6 4.80 8.52 2.56
N PRO A 7 5.27 7.44 3.20
CA PRO A 7 5.53 7.43 4.63
C PRO A 7 6.74 8.30 4.99
N ASP A 8 6.83 8.71 6.24
CA ASP A 8 8.07 9.20 6.81
C ASP A 8 8.98 8.02 7.17
N TYR A 9 10.15 7.94 6.54
CA TYR A 9 11.12 6.87 6.77
C TYR A 9 11.70 6.85 8.20
N ASN A 10 11.51 7.89 8.99
CA ASN A 10 11.86 7.89 10.42
C ASN A 10 10.76 7.27 11.30
N LEU A 11 9.57 7.01 10.76
CA LEU A 11 8.40 6.52 11.49
C LEU A 11 7.94 5.13 11.05
N ILE A 12 8.48 4.60 9.95
CA ILE A 12 8.25 3.22 9.54
C ILE A 12 9.00 2.23 10.44
N ARG A 13 8.56 0.97 10.45
CA ARG A 13 9.20 -0.08 11.25
C ARG A 13 10.55 -0.53 10.70
N SER A 14 10.72 -0.52 9.38
CA SER A 14 11.95 -0.99 8.74
C SER A 14 13.09 0.04 8.84
N THR A 15 14.30 -0.46 9.03
CA THR A 15 15.55 0.33 8.98
C THR A 15 16.41 -0.01 7.76
N ASP A 16 15.91 -0.83 6.83
CA ASP A 16 16.66 -1.24 5.64
C ASP A 16 16.78 -0.07 4.65
N PRO A 17 18.00 0.34 4.22
CA PRO A 17 18.18 1.41 3.25
C PRO A 17 17.57 1.12 1.87
N ASN A 18 17.32 -0.16 1.55
CA ASN A 18 16.69 -0.58 0.29
C ASN A 18 15.17 -0.73 0.41
N PHE A 19 14.59 -0.38 1.55
CA PHE A 19 13.17 -0.56 1.81
C PHE A 19 12.27 0.26 0.87
N VAL A 20 11.34 -0.42 0.21
CA VAL A 20 10.36 0.21 -0.67
C VAL A 20 9.07 0.57 0.09
N GLY A 21 9.02 1.80 0.61
CA GLY A 21 7.86 2.36 1.31
C GLY A 21 6.87 3.08 0.40
N ALA A 22 6.32 2.41 -0.62
CA ALA A 22 5.45 3.05 -1.62
C ALA A 22 3.97 2.66 -1.51
N TYR A 23 3.12 3.53 -0.97
CA TYR A 23 1.66 3.28 -0.92
C TYR A 23 0.99 3.13 -2.29
N ALA A 24 1.60 3.64 -3.36
CA ALA A 24 1.11 3.46 -4.72
C ALA A 24 1.23 2.00 -5.21
N ASN A 25 2.00 1.17 -4.53
CA ASN A 25 2.18 -0.25 -4.84
C ASN A 25 1.03 -1.11 -4.28
N TYR A 26 -0.21 -0.66 -4.46
CA TYR A 26 -1.42 -1.40 -4.07
C TYR A 26 -1.93 -2.30 -5.20
N TYR A 27 -2.79 -3.26 -4.87
CA TYR A 27 -3.47 -4.12 -5.83
C TYR A 27 -4.99 -3.92 -5.76
N VAL A 28 -5.66 -3.86 -6.92
CA VAL A 28 -7.12 -3.70 -7.02
C VAL A 28 -7.72 -5.02 -7.48
N CYS A 29 -8.44 -5.70 -6.59
CA CYS A 29 -9.12 -6.97 -6.85
C CYS A 29 -10.64 -6.81 -6.76
N ASN A 30 -11.40 -7.83 -7.15
CA ASN A 30 -12.87 -7.77 -7.12
C ASN A 30 -13.37 -7.40 -5.72
N GLY A 31 -14.03 -6.23 -5.61
CA GLY A 31 -14.60 -5.74 -4.35
C GLY A 31 -13.60 -5.13 -3.35
N ALA A 32 -12.29 -5.14 -3.61
CA ALA A 32 -11.31 -4.63 -2.64
C ALA A 32 -10.08 -3.96 -3.28
N VAL A 33 -9.34 -3.23 -2.44
CA VAL A 33 -8.01 -2.69 -2.70
C VAL A 33 -7.11 -3.15 -1.58
N ILE A 34 -6.05 -3.89 -1.91
CA ILE A 34 -5.04 -4.37 -0.96
C ILE A 34 -3.87 -3.40 -1.01
N ALA A 35 -3.66 -2.68 0.09
CA ALA A 35 -2.71 -1.59 0.21
C ALA A 35 -1.62 -1.92 1.25
N PRO A 36 -0.41 -1.36 1.11
CA PRO A 36 0.64 -1.59 2.08
C PRO A 36 0.46 -0.74 3.34
N GLN A 37 1.10 -1.17 4.42
CA GLN A 37 1.14 -0.54 5.74
C GLN A 37 2.56 -0.68 6.28
N PHE A 38 3.18 0.45 6.66
CA PHE A 38 4.63 0.49 6.95
C PHE A 38 4.97 0.84 8.41
N GLY A 39 3.97 1.20 9.23
CA GLY A 39 4.15 1.53 10.65
C GLY A 39 4.05 3.03 10.95
N ASP A 40 4.20 3.89 9.95
CA ASP A 40 3.84 5.31 10.07
C ASP A 40 2.31 5.43 10.13
N THR A 41 1.78 5.36 11.36
CA THR A 41 0.34 5.35 11.61
C THR A 41 -0.43 6.50 10.95
N ARG A 42 0.20 7.68 10.82
CA ARG A 42 -0.42 8.86 10.19
C ARG A 42 -0.45 8.70 8.68
N ALA A 43 0.66 8.32 8.06
CA ALA A 43 0.72 8.12 6.63
C ALA A 43 -0.10 6.89 6.19
N ASP A 44 -0.09 5.80 6.95
CA ASP A 44 -0.88 4.59 6.73
C ASP A 44 -2.38 4.94 6.71
N ALA A 45 -2.87 5.67 7.71
CA ALA A 45 -4.26 6.13 7.77
C ALA A 45 -4.60 7.10 6.63
N GLY A 46 -3.69 8.00 6.28
CA GLY A 46 -3.85 8.93 5.16
C GLY A 46 -3.94 8.23 3.80
N ALA A 47 -3.13 7.19 3.60
CA ALA A 47 -3.16 6.34 2.42
C ALA A 47 -4.48 5.58 2.33
N LYS A 48 -4.92 4.94 3.42
CA LYS A 48 -6.22 4.25 3.49
C LYS A 48 -7.38 5.17 3.15
N ALA A 49 -7.47 6.33 3.80
CA ALA A 49 -8.52 7.30 3.56
C ALA A 49 -8.53 7.80 2.11
N THR A 50 -7.35 7.97 1.51
CA THR A 50 -7.20 8.38 0.12
C THR A 50 -7.69 7.29 -0.83
N LEU A 51 -7.27 6.05 -0.64
CA LEU A 51 -7.71 4.93 -1.47
C LEU A 51 -9.22 4.68 -1.34
N GLN A 52 -9.79 4.82 -0.15
CA GLN A 52 -11.24 4.70 0.06
C GLN A 52 -12.03 5.73 -0.75
N ARG A 53 -11.53 6.98 -0.86
CA ARG A 53 -12.16 8.00 -1.70
C ARG A 53 -11.98 7.72 -3.19
N LEU A 54 -10.85 7.13 -3.60
CA LEU A 54 -10.54 6.83 -5.00
C LEU A 54 -11.30 5.60 -5.53
N PHE A 55 -11.60 4.64 -4.65
CA PHE A 55 -12.26 3.38 -4.99
C PHE A 55 -13.57 3.22 -4.21
N PRO A 56 -14.58 4.08 -4.45
CA PRO A 56 -15.87 3.96 -3.78
C PRO A 56 -16.49 2.58 -4.05
N GLY A 57 -17.06 1.96 -3.02
CA GLY A 57 -17.66 0.63 -3.10
C GLY A 57 -16.68 -0.54 -3.02
N ARG A 58 -15.38 -0.28 -2.81
CA ARG A 58 -14.38 -1.33 -2.50
C ARG A 58 -13.92 -1.25 -1.06
N THR A 59 -13.67 -2.41 -0.45
CA THR A 59 -13.01 -2.49 0.85
C THR A 59 -11.52 -2.20 0.69
N VAL A 60 -10.97 -1.26 1.47
CA VAL A 60 -9.52 -1.01 1.48
C VAL A 60 -8.91 -1.74 2.67
N GLU A 61 -8.17 -2.81 2.36
CA GLU A 61 -7.45 -3.62 3.34
C GLU A 61 -5.98 -3.28 3.32
N GLN A 62 -5.43 -2.99 4.50
CA GLN A 62 -4.02 -2.65 4.67
C GLN A 62 -3.29 -3.82 5.30
N LEU A 63 -2.17 -4.20 4.69
CA LEU A 63 -1.33 -5.31 5.14
C LEU A 63 0.05 -4.78 5.51
N ASP A 64 0.59 -5.30 6.62
CA ASP A 64 2.03 -5.21 6.88
C ASP A 64 2.75 -6.00 5.79
N ILE A 65 3.62 -5.31 5.05
CA ILE A 65 4.38 -5.90 3.94
C ILE A 65 5.88 -5.65 4.09
N ASP A 66 6.36 -5.45 5.32
CA ASP A 66 7.74 -5.04 5.53
C ASP A 66 8.74 -6.04 4.91
N ASP A 67 8.44 -7.34 4.95
CA ASP A 67 9.25 -8.37 4.31
C ASP A 67 9.33 -8.21 2.78
N LEU A 68 8.22 -7.85 2.12
CA LEU A 68 8.21 -7.53 0.68
C LEU A 68 8.96 -6.24 0.38
N GLY A 69 8.78 -5.23 1.25
CA GLY A 69 9.44 -3.93 1.16
C GLY A 69 10.96 -4.04 1.28
N ALA A 70 11.45 -4.87 2.21
CA ALA A 70 12.87 -5.19 2.35
C ALA A 70 13.42 -5.97 1.15
N GLY A 71 12.58 -6.81 0.52
CA GLY A 71 12.89 -7.47 -0.75
C GLY A 71 12.92 -6.55 -1.98
N GLY A 72 12.69 -5.25 -1.82
CA GLY A 72 12.68 -4.27 -2.91
C GLY A 72 11.37 -4.19 -3.70
N GLY A 73 10.28 -4.75 -3.19
CA GLY A 73 8.99 -4.83 -3.87
C GLY A 73 7.81 -4.40 -3.00
N GLY A 74 6.62 -4.62 -3.53
CA GLY A 74 5.36 -4.45 -2.79
C GLY A 74 4.27 -5.34 -3.38
N ILE A 75 3.04 -5.13 -2.92
CA ILE A 75 1.88 -5.97 -3.27
C ILE A 75 1.68 -6.05 -4.78
N HIS A 76 1.69 -4.91 -5.48
CA HIS A 76 1.48 -4.87 -6.93
C HIS A 76 2.52 -5.70 -7.69
N CYS A 77 3.78 -5.65 -7.26
CA CYS A 77 4.89 -6.34 -7.94
C CYS A 77 4.77 -7.87 -7.92
N VAL A 78 4.07 -8.43 -6.93
CA VAL A 78 3.94 -9.89 -6.72
C VAL A 78 2.56 -10.42 -7.10
N THR A 79 1.70 -9.58 -7.67
CA THR A 79 0.34 -9.94 -8.10
C THR A 79 0.18 -9.79 -9.61
N GLN A 80 -0.64 -10.65 -10.22
CA GLN A 80 -1.06 -10.50 -11.60
C GLN A 80 -2.55 -10.84 -11.72
N GLN A 81 -3.37 -9.86 -12.11
CA GLN A 81 -4.80 -10.09 -12.34
C GLN A 81 -5.04 -10.81 -13.65
N GLN A 82 -5.97 -11.75 -13.63
CA GLN A 82 -6.57 -12.34 -14.82
C GLN A 82 -8.05 -11.93 -14.86
N PRO A 83 -8.51 -11.28 -15.94
CA PRO A 83 -9.93 -11.04 -16.13
C PRO A 83 -10.73 -12.34 -16.12
N VAL A 84 -12.00 -12.25 -15.71
CA VAL A 84 -12.95 -13.34 -15.96
C VAL A 84 -13.12 -13.52 -17.48
N PRO A 85 -13.43 -14.74 -17.96
CA PRO A 85 -13.71 -14.98 -19.37
C PRO A 85 -14.79 -14.06 -19.96
#